data_AF-A0A972DRG9-F1
#
_entry.id   AF-A0A972DRG9-F1
#
_cell.length_a   1.000
_cell.length_b   1.000
_cell.length_c   1.000
_cell.angle_alpha   90.00
_cell.angle_beta   90.00
_cell.angle_gamma   90.00
#
_symmetry.space_group_name_H-M   'P 1'
#
loop_
_entity.id
_entity.type
_entity.pdbx_description
1 polymer ?
#
loop_
_entity_poly.entity_id
_entity_poly.type
_entity_poly.pdbx_seq_one_letter_code
_entity_poly.pdbx_strand_id
1 'polypeptide(L)'
;MARLYLFAEGQTEQTFADTTLKQHLALHGTYLQNAVLIAHARKKGRVHRGGGRNYAAIRKDIRRFTKQDRHPNAFFTTMIDLYAIPSEFPGLSEAESYRIDPIKRVAHLESSFKADIADTRFIPFIQLHEFEAYLFCGPEGFRQFYTRC
;
A
#
# COMPACT_ATOMS: atom_id res chain seq x y z
N MET A 1 5.23 -7.38 -20.14
CA MET A 1 4.38 -7.56 -18.95
C MET A 1 4.89 -6.64 -17.85
N ALA A 2 4.02 -5.87 -17.22
CA ALA A 2 4.42 -4.98 -16.12
C ALA A 2 4.73 -5.82 -14.87
N ARG A 3 5.82 -5.52 -14.16
CA ARG A 3 6.11 -6.09 -12.84
C ARG A 3 5.70 -5.08 -11.79
N LEU A 4 4.87 -5.48 -10.84
CA LEU A 4 4.41 -4.61 -9.77
C LEU A 4 5.00 -5.07 -8.43
N TYR A 5 5.59 -4.15 -7.68
CA TYR A 5 5.94 -4.33 -6.28
C TYR A 5 4.92 -3.56 -5.43
N LEU A 6 4.19 -4.26 -4.57
CA LEU A 6 3.22 -3.67 -3.66
C LEU A 6 3.77 -3.66 -2.23
N PHE A 7 3.73 -2.49 -1.62
CA PHE A 7 4.18 -2.23 -0.25
C PHE A 7 2.96 -2.17 0.67
N ALA A 8 2.75 -3.21 1.47
CA ALA A 8 1.59 -3.36 2.36
C ALA A 8 1.92 -2.88 3.78
N GLU A 9 1.01 -2.14 4.40
CA GLU A 9 1.15 -1.71 5.80
C GLU A 9 1.16 -2.91 6.77
N GLY A 10 0.18 -3.80 6.62
CA GLY A 10 -0.08 -4.89 7.55
C GLY A 10 -0.17 -6.26 6.86
N GLN A 11 -0.27 -7.29 7.71
CA GLN A 11 -0.33 -8.69 7.27
C GLN A 11 -1.62 -8.98 6.48
N THR A 12 -2.70 -8.28 6.79
CA THR A 12 -3.99 -8.42 6.11
C THR A 12 -3.87 -7.98 4.65
N GLU A 13 -3.35 -6.78 4.41
CA GLU A 13 -3.14 -6.21 3.07
C GLU A 13 -2.12 -7.04 2.29
N GLN A 14 -1.05 -7.49 2.94
CA GLN A 14 -0.06 -8.38 2.31
C GLN A 14 -0.71 -9.68 1.84
N THR A 15 -1.49 -10.33 2.71
CA THR A 15 -2.14 -11.60 2.40
C THR A 15 -3.13 -11.42 1.26
N PHE A 16 -3.98 -10.40 1.33
CA PHE A 16 -4.91 -10.07 0.25
C PHE A 16 -4.21 -9.81 -1.09
N ALA A 17 -3.09 -9.08 -1.06
CA ALA A 17 -2.30 -8.82 -2.24
C ALA A 17 -1.74 -10.12 -2.85
N ASP A 18 -1.18 -10.99 -2.02
CA ASP A 18 -0.55 -12.24 -2.46
C ASP A 18 -1.55 -13.32 -2.89
N THR A 19 -2.75 -13.37 -2.31
CA THR A 19 -3.76 -14.40 -2.60
C THR A 19 -4.75 -13.97 -3.68
N THR A 20 -5.19 -12.72 -3.65
CA THR A 20 -6.33 -12.25 -4.45
C THR A 20 -5.89 -11.28 -5.54
N LEU A 21 -5.22 -10.17 -5.18
CA LEU A 21 -4.81 -9.18 -6.18
C LEU A 21 -3.82 -9.76 -7.19
N LYS A 22 -2.89 -10.61 -6.75
CA LYS A 22 -1.91 -11.24 -7.64
C LYS A 22 -2.58 -12.02 -8.78
N GLN A 23 -3.62 -12.79 -8.47
CA GLN A 23 -4.37 -13.55 -9.47
C GLN A 23 -5.15 -12.62 -10.40
N HIS A 24 -5.86 -11.64 -9.83
CA HIS A 24 -6.64 -10.68 -10.61
C HIS A 24 -5.76 -9.86 -11.56
N LEU A 25 -4.66 -9.28 -11.08
CA LEU A 25 -3.75 -8.45 -11.88
C LEU A 25 -3.05 -9.24 -12.99
N ALA A 26 -2.76 -10.53 -12.76
CA ALA A 26 -2.16 -11.39 -13.79
C ALA A 26 -3.08 -11.51 -15.02
N LEU A 27 -4.40 -11.59 -14.82
CA LEU A 27 -5.39 -11.58 -15.91
C LEU A 27 -5.38 -10.26 -16.70
N HIS A 28 -4.94 -9.18 -16.08
CA HIS A 28 -4.78 -7.86 -16.69
C HIS A 28 -3.34 -7.56 -17.15
N GLY A 29 -2.49 -8.57 -17.31
CA GLY A 29 -1.12 -8.42 -17.85
C GLY A 29 -0.13 -7.74 -16.89
N THR A 30 -0.43 -7.74 -15.59
CA THR A 30 0.43 -7.20 -14.54
C THR A 30 0.84 -8.31 -13.58
N TYR A 31 2.15 -8.54 -13.46
CA TYR A 31 2.70 -9.53 -12.54
C TYR A 31 3.04 -8.90 -11.20
N LEU A 32 2.21 -9.16 -10.20
CA LEU A 32 2.48 -8.75 -8.84
C LEU A 32 3.57 -9.65 -8.23
N GLN A 33 4.70 -9.05 -7.84
CA GLN A 33 5.71 -9.71 -7.01
C GLN A 33 5.16 -9.98 -5.61
N ASN A 34 5.82 -10.83 -4.82
CA ASN A 34 5.40 -11.05 -3.44
C ASN A 34 5.30 -9.72 -2.69
N ALA A 35 4.13 -9.46 -2.09
CA ALA A 35 3.85 -8.22 -1.42
C ALA A 35 4.84 -7.99 -0.26
N VAL A 36 5.31 -6.76 -0.12
CA VAL A 36 6.36 -6.38 0.83
C VAL A 36 5.71 -5.69 2.03
N LEU A 37 5.85 -6.25 3.22
CA LEU A 37 5.50 -5.55 4.45
C LEU A 37 6.45 -4.38 4.70
N ILE A 38 5.90 -3.18 4.83
CA ILE A 38 6.70 -1.96 4.98
C ILE A 38 7.26 -1.85 6.39
N ALA A 39 8.50 -1.32 6.53
CA ALA A 39 9.08 -0.91 7.79
C ALA A 39 9.24 -2.02 8.86
N HIS A 40 9.00 -3.28 8.48
CA HIS A 40 9.44 -4.44 9.24
C HIS A 40 10.93 -4.67 8.99
N ALA A 41 11.76 -3.81 9.58
CA ALA A 41 13.17 -4.12 9.73
C ALA A 41 13.29 -5.41 10.55
N ARG A 42 13.74 -6.51 9.93
CA ARG A 42 14.27 -7.67 10.66
C ARG A 42 15.54 -7.23 11.40
N LYS A 43 15.39 -6.61 12.58
CA LYS A 43 16.51 -6.36 13.48
C LYS A 43 16.70 -7.62 14.32
N LYS A 44 17.81 -8.35 14.09
CA LYS A 44 18.18 -9.57 14.84
C LYS A 44 17.08 -10.66 14.89
N GLY A 45 16.47 -10.99 13.75
CA GLY A 45 15.51 -12.10 13.66
C GLY A 45 14.16 -11.89 14.36
N ARG A 46 13.91 -10.72 14.97
CA ARG A 46 12.62 -10.37 15.57
C ARG A 46 11.83 -9.41 14.69
N VAL A 47 10.64 -9.83 14.28
CA VAL A 47 9.66 -8.99 13.60
C VAL A 47 9.03 -8.08 14.66
N HIS A 48 9.32 -6.78 14.58
CA HIS A 48 8.70 -5.80 15.47
C HIS A 48 7.37 -5.35 14.86
N ARG A 49 6.27 -5.51 15.60
CA ARG A 49 4.93 -4.99 15.25
C ARG A 49 4.90 -3.51 15.60
N GLY A 50 5.07 -2.63 14.62
CA GLY A 50 5.03 -1.16 14.85
C GLY A 50 5.76 -0.28 13.83
N GLY A 51 6.33 -0.85 12.76
CA GLY A 51 7.12 -0.11 11.77
C GLY A 51 6.34 0.90 10.92
N GLY A 52 5.03 0.68 10.71
CA GLY A 52 4.18 1.50 9.84
C GLY A 52 4.09 2.98 10.24
N ARG A 53 4.46 3.33 11.48
CA ARG A 53 4.40 4.70 12.00
C ARG A 53 5.61 5.59 11.69
N ASN A 54 6.58 5.12 10.90
CA ASN A 54 7.77 5.90 10.54
C ASN A 54 7.90 6.08 9.03
N TYR A 55 7.61 7.30 8.56
CA TYR A 55 7.72 7.65 7.14
C TYR A 55 9.12 7.43 6.57
N ALA A 56 10.19 7.74 7.33
CA ALA A 56 11.56 7.56 6.85
C ALA A 56 11.89 6.09 6.57
N ALA A 57 11.30 5.15 7.34
CA ALA A 57 11.45 3.72 7.08
C ALA A 57 10.70 3.30 5.80
N ILE A 58 9.46 3.75 5.64
CA ILE A 58 8.63 3.53 4.43
C ILE A 58 9.39 4.01 3.18
N ARG A 59 9.82 5.27 3.21
CA ARG A 59 10.58 5.92 2.13
C ARG A 59 11.86 5.16 1.80
N LYS A 60 12.60 4.70 2.81
CA LYS A 60 13.85 3.96 2.64
C LYS A 60 13.62 2.62 1.96
N ASP A 61 12.58 1.87 2.36
CA ASP A 61 12.25 0.59 1.75
C ASP A 61 11.86 0.78 0.28
N ILE A 62 10.93 1.68 -0.02
CA ILE A 62 10.50 1.95 -1.41
C ILE A 62 11.70 2.35 -2.28
N ARG A 63 12.51 3.32 -1.83
CA ARG A 63 13.70 3.76 -2.58
C ARG A 63 14.77 2.67 -2.74
N ARG A 64 14.85 1.71 -1.82
CA ARG A 64 15.75 0.56 -1.98
C ARG A 64 15.29 -0.30 -3.15
N PHE A 65 14.01 -0.63 -3.20
CA PHE A 65 13.44 -1.47 -4.26
C PHE A 65 13.49 -0.79 -5.63
N THR A 66 13.19 0.51 -5.73
CA THR A 66 13.29 1.24 -7.00
C THR A 66 14.72 1.28 -7.56
N LYS A 67 15.72 1.26 -6.67
CA LYS A 67 17.15 1.15 -7.04
C LYS A 67 17.57 -0.28 -7.38
N GLN A 68 16.98 -1.29 -6.74
CA GLN A 68 17.28 -2.70 -6.99
C GLN A 68 16.72 -3.16 -8.35
N ASP A 69 15.50 -2.77 -8.68
CA ASP A 69 14.90 -3.04 -9.99
C ASP A 69 14.77 -1.73 -10.78
N ARG A 70 15.75 -1.48 -11.66
CA ARG A 70 15.81 -0.29 -12.53
C ARG A 70 15.11 -0.47 -13.88
N HIS A 71 14.45 -1.62 -14.10
CA HIS A 71 13.81 -1.90 -15.37
C HIS A 71 12.63 -0.93 -15.62
N PRO A 72 12.41 -0.45 -16.86
CA PRO A 72 11.34 0.49 -17.16
C PRO A 72 9.93 -0.09 -16.92
N ASN A 73 9.77 -1.40 -17.10
CA ASN A 73 8.51 -2.11 -16.83
C ASN A 73 8.32 -2.56 -15.36
N ALA A 74 9.16 -2.10 -14.43
CA ALA A 74 9.01 -2.36 -13.00
C ALA A 74 8.33 -1.16 -12.32
N PHE A 75 7.16 -1.38 -11.74
CA PHE A 75 6.32 -0.39 -11.08
C PHE A 75 6.20 -0.69 -9.59
N PHE A 76 5.94 0.36 -8.82
CA PHE A 76 5.94 0.31 -7.36
C PHE A 76 4.69 1.02 -6.85
N THR A 77 3.95 0.40 -5.93
CA THR A 77 2.74 0.97 -5.34
C THR A 77 2.65 0.62 -3.86
N THR A 78 1.76 1.31 -3.15
CA THR A 78 1.52 1.08 -1.72
C THR A 78 0.10 0.56 -1.49
N MET A 79 -0.15 -0.01 -0.32
CA MET A 79 -1.47 -0.31 0.20
C MET A 79 -1.39 0.00 1.69
N ILE A 80 -1.63 1.27 2.01
CA ILE A 80 -1.48 1.85 3.35
C ILE A 80 -2.77 2.57 3.74
N ASP A 81 -3.17 2.46 5.00
CA ASP A 81 -4.36 3.12 5.52
C ASP A 81 -4.12 4.63 5.69
N LEU A 82 -5.03 5.45 5.15
CA LEU A 82 -5.05 6.90 5.34
C LEU A 82 -5.00 7.31 6.82
N TYR A 83 -5.67 6.56 7.70
CA TYR A 83 -5.82 6.92 9.11
C TYR A 83 -4.65 6.46 9.98
N ALA A 84 -3.77 5.61 9.46
CA ALA A 84 -2.56 5.14 10.12
C ALA A 84 -1.28 5.82 9.61
N ILE A 85 -1.40 6.81 8.70
CA ILE A 85 -0.27 7.52 8.13
C ILE A 85 0.57 8.23 9.21
N PRO A 86 1.92 8.15 9.16
CA PRO A 86 2.81 8.86 10.08
C PRO A 86 2.63 10.38 10.08
N SER A 87 2.83 11.04 11.23
CA SER A 87 2.81 12.50 11.33
C SER A 87 3.77 13.22 10.38
N GLU A 88 4.91 12.59 10.07
CA GLU A 88 5.97 13.12 9.21
C GLU A 88 5.71 12.87 7.71
N PHE A 89 4.52 12.41 7.32
CA PHE A 89 4.22 12.06 5.93
C PHE A 89 4.12 13.32 5.05
N PRO A 90 4.66 13.29 3.82
CA PRO A 90 4.70 14.45 2.94
C PRO A 90 3.29 14.95 2.61
N GLY A 91 3.07 16.25 2.80
CA GLY A 91 1.78 16.91 2.52
C GLY A 91 0.70 16.69 3.57
N LEU A 92 0.99 16.04 4.72
CA LEU A 92 -0.02 15.76 5.74
C LEU A 92 -0.58 17.03 6.39
N SER A 93 0.30 17.98 6.73
CA SER A 93 -0.10 19.26 7.33
C SER A 93 -1.04 20.04 6.41
N GLU A 94 -0.74 20.09 5.12
CA GLU A 94 -1.56 20.73 4.09
C GLU A 94 -2.87 19.97 3.84
N ALA A 95 -2.83 18.64 3.92
CA ALA A 95 -3.98 17.76 3.73
C ALA A 95 -5.07 17.96 4.80
N GLU A 96 -4.75 18.53 5.97
CA GLU A 96 -5.74 18.88 6.99
C GLU A 96 -6.76 19.90 6.49
N SER A 97 -6.39 20.76 5.53
CA SER A 97 -7.34 21.68 4.87
C SER A 97 -8.42 20.95 4.06
N TYR A 98 -8.19 19.68 3.70
CA TYR A 98 -9.12 18.83 2.95
C TYR A 98 -9.86 17.82 3.84
N ARG A 99 -9.85 17.99 5.17
CA ARG A 99 -10.47 17.02 6.09
C ARG A 99 -11.94 16.71 5.80
N ILE A 100 -12.68 17.66 5.23
CA ILE A 100 -14.11 17.51 4.86
C ILE A 100 -14.30 16.77 3.53
N ASP A 101 -13.26 16.71 2.70
CA ASP A 101 -13.25 16.04 1.40
C ASP A 101 -12.15 14.96 1.38
N PRO A 102 -12.46 13.73 1.85
CA PRO A 102 -11.47 12.67 2.00
C PRO A 102 -10.84 12.22 0.68
N ILE A 103 -11.58 12.32 -0.43
CA ILE A 103 -11.07 11.98 -1.76
C ILE A 103 -9.98 12.98 -2.16
N LYS A 104 -10.25 14.28 -1.97
CA LYS A 104 -9.26 15.32 -2.23
C LYS A 104 -8.06 15.22 -1.28
N ARG A 105 -8.30 14.84 -0.01
CA ARG A 105 -7.24 14.57 0.97
C ARG A 105 -6.30 13.47 0.48
N VAL A 106 -6.84 12.33 0.04
CA VAL A 106 -6.05 11.21 -0.50
C VAL A 106 -5.30 11.63 -1.76
N ALA A 107 -5.96 12.28 -2.72
CA ALA A 107 -5.32 12.72 -3.95
C ALA A 107 -4.14 13.68 -3.68
N HIS A 108 -4.27 14.57 -2.70
CA HIS A 108 -3.19 15.44 -2.28
C HIS A 108 -2.01 14.65 -1.67
N LEU A 109 -2.30 13.74 -0.75
CA LEU A 109 -1.29 12.91 -0.10
C LEU A 109 -0.56 12.01 -1.09
N GLU A 110 -1.26 11.38 -2.03
CA GLU A 110 -0.68 10.57 -3.09
C GLU A 110 0.23 11.41 -4.01
N SER A 111 -0.18 12.63 -4.36
CA SER A 111 0.65 13.55 -5.15
C SER A 111 1.94 13.93 -4.40
N SER A 112 1.82 14.33 -3.13
CA SER A 112 2.96 14.68 -2.26
C SER A 112 3.89 13.49 -2.03
N PHE A 113 3.35 12.28 -1.88
CA PHE A 113 4.12 11.06 -1.72
C PHE A 113 4.87 10.70 -3.00
N LYS A 114 4.23 10.81 -4.16
CA LYS A 114 4.86 10.60 -5.46
C LYS A 114 6.02 11.57 -5.67
N ALA A 115 5.82 12.84 -5.33
CA ALA A 115 6.84 13.87 -5.43
C ALA A 115 8.04 13.59 -4.51
N ASP A 116 7.83 13.15 -3.27
CA ASP A 116 8.94 12.84 -2.37
C ASP A 116 9.72 11.57 -2.79
N ILE A 117 9.03 10.51 -3.27
CA ILE A 117 9.73 9.32 -3.78
C ILE A 117 10.53 9.65 -5.04
N ALA A 118 10.00 10.53 -5.91
CA ALA A 118 10.65 11.04 -7.11
C ALA A 118 11.09 9.95 -8.11
N ASP A 119 10.25 8.93 -8.31
CA ASP A 119 10.43 7.90 -9.33
C ASP A 119 9.16 7.83 -10.20
N THR A 120 9.30 7.92 -11.52
CA THR A 120 8.16 7.93 -12.45
C THR A 120 7.38 6.62 -12.46
N ARG A 121 8.01 5.53 -11.99
CA ARG A 121 7.43 4.19 -11.90
C ARG A 121 6.71 3.96 -10.56
N PHE A 122 6.79 4.92 -9.65
CA PHE A 122 6.06 4.89 -8.38
C PHE A 122 4.67 5.50 -8.54
N ILE A 123 3.66 4.69 -8.23
CA ILE A 123 2.23 5.02 -8.31
C ILE A 123 1.68 4.77 -6.90
N PRO A 124 1.69 5.76 -6.01
CA PRO A 124 1.20 5.57 -4.65
C PRO A 124 -0.28 5.24 -4.66
N PHE A 125 -0.69 4.39 -3.73
CA PHE A 125 -2.09 4.12 -3.43
C PHE A 125 -2.28 4.16 -1.92
N ILE A 126 -3.19 5.04 -1.49
CA ILE A 126 -3.58 5.22 -0.08
C ILE A 126 -5.03 4.78 0.05
N GLN A 127 -5.28 3.85 0.96
CA GLN A 127 -6.61 3.32 1.22
C GLN A 127 -7.42 4.37 2.00
N LEU A 128 -8.40 4.97 1.32
CA LEU A 128 -9.38 5.85 1.95
C LEU A 128 -10.31 5.08 2.89
N HIS A 129 -10.72 3.89 2.47
CA HIS A 129 -11.61 3.02 3.22
C HIS A 129 -10.82 1.86 3.80
N GLU A 130 -11.12 1.47 5.04
CA GLU A 130 -10.52 0.30 5.69
C GLU A 130 -10.74 -0.96 4.84
N PHE A 131 -9.86 -1.96 5.01
CA PHE A 131 -9.88 -3.19 4.23
C PHE A 131 -11.25 -3.89 4.28
N GLU A 132 -11.92 -3.84 5.43
CA GLU A 132 -13.25 -4.35 5.70
C GLU A 132 -14.28 -3.83 4.70
N ALA A 133 -14.13 -2.59 4.20
CA ALA A 133 -15.03 -2.04 3.20
C ALA A 133 -15.05 -2.90 1.92
N TYR A 134 -13.90 -3.44 1.49
CA TYR A 134 -13.86 -4.35 0.33
C TYR A 134 -14.66 -5.63 0.57
N LEU A 135 -14.62 -6.15 1.80
CA LEU A 135 -15.35 -7.35 2.15
C LEU A 135 -16.87 -7.10 2.14
N PHE A 136 -17.30 -5.92 2.57
CA PHE A 136 -18.71 -5.52 2.59
C PHE A 136 -19.25 -5.05 1.23
N CYS A 137 -18.41 -4.89 0.20
CA CYS A 137 -18.89 -4.63 -1.16
C CYS A 137 -19.56 -5.87 -1.81
N GLY A 138 -19.35 -7.07 -1.26
CA GLY A 138 -19.93 -8.31 -1.76
C GLY A 138 -20.23 -9.30 -0.63
N PRO A 139 -21.17 -8.96 0.28
CA PRO A 139 -21.38 -9.71 1.52
C PRO A 139 -21.85 -11.15 1.28
N GLU A 140 -22.40 -11.45 0.11
CA GLU A 140 -22.81 -12.78 -0.34
C GLU A 140 -21.63 -13.76 -0.39
N GLY A 141 -20.42 -13.26 -0.65
CA GLY A 141 -19.20 -14.07 -0.59
C GLY A 141 -18.99 -14.71 0.78
N PHE A 142 -19.39 -14.03 1.87
CA PHE A 142 -19.30 -14.59 3.22
C PHE A 142 -20.15 -15.84 3.40
N ARG A 143 -21.28 -15.99 2.69
CA ARG A 143 -22.15 -17.17 2.80
C ARG A 143 -21.46 -18.46 2.36
N GLN A 144 -20.45 -18.36 1.50
CA GLN A 144 -19.65 -19.52 1.07
C GLN A 144 -18.75 -20.05 2.19
N PHE A 145 -18.38 -19.19 3.14
CA PHE A 145 -17.47 -19.52 4.24
C PHE A 145 -18.19 -19.66 5.59
N TYR A 146 -19.31 -18.96 5.77
CA TYR A 146 -20.09 -18.92 7.00
C TYR A 146 -21.52 -19.39 6.71
N THR A 147 -21.74 -20.70 6.81
CA THR A 147 -23.02 -21.37 6.45
C THR A 147 -24.11 -21.27 7.51
N ARG A 148 -23.85 -20.61 8.65
CA ARG A 148 -24.76 -20.56 9.81
C ARG A 148 -25.11 -19.15 10.30
N CYS A 149 -24.91 -18.13 9.46
CA CYS A 149 -25.34 -16.75 9.75
C CYS A 149 -26.60 -16.41 8.95
#